data_AF-A0A8E2JS63-F1
#
_entry.id   AF-A0A8E2JS63-F1
#
_cell.length_a   1.000
_cell.length_b   1.000
_cell.length_c   1.000
_cell.angle_alpha   90.00
_cell.angle_beta   90.00
_cell.angle_gamma   90.00
#
_symmetry.space_group_name_H-M   'P 1'
#
loop_
_entity.id
_entity.type
_entity.pdbx_description
1 polymer ?
#
loop_
_entity_poly.entity_id
_entity_poly.type
_entity_poly.pdbx_seq_one_letter_code
_entity_poly.pdbx_strand_id
1 'polypeptide(L)'
;MKDEQGRPFIIVRDQGKKKRQHGNEAVKSHILAARTVANIVKTSLGPRGLDKILISPDGDITVTNDGATILSQMEITNHVAKLLVELSKSQDDEIGDGTTGVVVLAGALLEQAADLIDKGIHPIRIADGYDQACEVAVAELDKISDTISFSKEQTSNLLKVAKTSLGSKIVSKAHDQFAQIAVDAVLSVADLERKDVDFELIKVDGKVGGSLEDSLLVKGVIVDKDFSHPQMPSEVRDAKLAILTCAFEPPKPKTKHKLDITSVEEFKRLQKYETSKFTEMIEQIKATGANVVICQWGFDDEANHLLLTNKLPAVRWVGGPEIELIAIATNGRIVPRFEDLSAEKLGTAGIVREMTFGTTRDKMLVIEECANTRAVTVFVRGSNKMIIDEAKRSLHDALCVVRNLVKDNRIVYGGGAAEIACSLAVEDAAVKSPGLEQYAMRAFADALDAVPMALAENSGLSPIETLAAIKSRQVKEKNTRLGVDCMQTGSNGKPFPNCPFRHPTISILIHLIRLIHLASSIRRSVRELRVCTITSHMHATPSGNWQSSPFVAGRLSLQMAGAVGSPKAPCGLKDADCRCDVRVPGSGAIRRKRHPQPPSL
;
A
#
# COMPACT_ATOMS: atom_id res chain seq x y z
N MET A 1 -33.10 31.06 15.06
CA MET A 1 -33.99 30.84 13.89
C MET A 1 -35.35 30.42 14.42
N LYS A 2 -36.43 30.96 13.86
CA LYS A 2 -37.81 30.54 14.09
C LYS A 2 -38.35 30.13 12.73
N ASP A 3 -39.18 29.09 12.66
CA ASP A 3 -39.92 28.78 11.44
C ASP A 3 -40.93 29.90 11.13
N GLU A 4 -41.47 29.91 9.90
CA GLU A 4 -42.43 30.91 9.40
C GLU A 4 -43.69 31.07 10.29
N GLN A 5 -43.93 30.14 11.22
CA GLN A 5 -45.04 30.17 12.18
C GLN A 5 -44.65 30.63 13.60
N GLY A 6 -43.45 31.20 13.80
CA GLY A 6 -43.04 31.85 15.04
C GLY A 6 -42.73 30.93 16.22
N ARG A 7 -42.77 29.60 16.04
CA ARG A 7 -42.40 28.62 17.06
C ARG A 7 -40.87 28.63 17.27
N PRO A 8 -40.37 28.65 18.52
CA PRO A 8 -38.94 28.54 18.76
C PRO A 8 -38.44 27.17 18.29
N PHE A 9 -37.34 27.14 17.52
CA PHE A 9 -36.61 25.90 17.26
C PHE A 9 -36.08 25.39 18.61
N ILE A 10 -36.74 24.40 19.18
CA ILE A 10 -36.18 23.64 20.29
C ILE A 10 -35.16 22.70 19.67
N ILE A 11 -33.89 23.12 19.63
CA ILE A 11 -32.78 22.18 19.44
C ILE A 11 -32.73 21.35 20.72
N VAL A 12 -33.52 20.29 20.78
CA VAL A 12 -33.33 19.24 21.77
C VAL A 12 -31.95 18.69 21.48
N ARG A 13 -30.94 19.11 22.25
CA ARG A 13 -29.64 18.42 22.23
C ARG A 13 -29.99 16.96 22.45
N ASP A 14 -29.55 16.10 21.53
CA ASP A 14 -29.81 14.65 21.46
C ASP A 14 -29.18 13.89 22.67
N GLN A 15 -29.32 14.43 23.88
CA GLN A 15 -28.70 13.98 25.13
C GLN A 15 -29.18 12.58 25.50
N GLY A 16 -30.42 12.23 25.16
CA GLY A 16 -30.96 10.88 25.36
C GLY A 16 -30.31 9.80 24.48
N LYS A 17 -29.72 10.17 23.33
CA LYS A 17 -29.02 9.23 22.43
C LYS A 17 -27.52 9.14 22.66
N LYS A 18 -26.96 10.00 23.52
CA LYS A 18 -25.52 10.04 23.83
C LYS A 18 -25.23 9.17 25.04
N LYS A 19 -24.80 7.93 24.81
CA LYS A 19 -24.21 7.10 25.89
C LYS A 19 -22.82 7.63 26.21
N ARG A 20 -22.58 7.89 27.49
CA ARG A 20 -21.30 8.39 28.03
C ARG A 20 -20.68 7.31 28.90
N GLN A 21 -19.60 6.69 28.43
CA GLN A 21 -18.80 5.74 29.23
C GLN A 21 -17.63 6.48 29.87
N HIS A 22 -17.27 6.13 31.11
CA HIS A 22 -16.28 6.86 31.90
C HIS A 22 -15.12 5.99 32.38
N GLY A 23 -13.92 6.59 32.39
CA GLY A 23 -12.74 6.06 33.08
C GLY A 23 -12.28 4.68 32.59
N ASN A 24 -11.97 3.79 33.53
CA ASN A 24 -11.39 2.47 33.25
C ASN A 24 -12.35 1.56 32.49
N GLU A 25 -13.67 1.70 32.67
CA GLU A 25 -14.66 0.87 31.99
C GLU A 25 -14.67 1.14 30.47
N ALA A 26 -14.53 2.41 30.08
CA ALA A 26 -14.40 2.79 28.67
C ALA A 26 -13.12 2.19 28.06
N VAL A 27 -11.99 2.30 28.78
CA VAL A 27 -10.70 1.76 28.34
C VAL A 27 -10.77 0.24 28.17
N LYS A 28 -11.36 -0.48 29.12
CA LYS A 28 -11.59 -1.93 29.02
C LYS A 28 -12.46 -2.30 27.83
N SER A 29 -13.53 -1.56 27.57
CA SER A 29 -14.39 -1.79 26.41
C SER A 29 -13.63 -1.62 25.08
N HIS A 30 -12.72 -0.66 25.01
CA HIS A 30 -11.88 -0.42 23.83
C HIS A 30 -10.85 -1.53 23.63
N ILE A 31 -10.17 -1.94 24.71
CA ILE A 31 -9.21 -3.04 24.69
C ILE A 31 -9.90 -4.33 24.26
N LEU A 32 -11.10 -4.61 24.79
CA LEU A 32 -11.85 -5.80 24.42
C LEU A 32 -12.23 -5.80 22.92
N ALA A 33 -12.64 -4.66 22.37
CA ALA A 33 -12.93 -4.55 20.94
C ALA A 33 -11.68 -4.77 20.08
N ALA A 34 -10.55 -4.16 20.45
CA ALA A 34 -9.27 -4.35 19.79
C ALA A 34 -8.82 -5.82 19.83
N ARG A 35 -8.95 -6.47 20.99
CA ARG A 35 -8.64 -7.88 21.19
C ARG A 35 -9.50 -8.79 20.30
N THR A 36 -10.80 -8.52 20.19
CA THR A 36 -11.69 -9.30 19.31
C THR A 36 -11.22 -9.24 17.87
N VAL A 37 -10.84 -8.06 17.38
CA VAL A 37 -10.32 -7.89 16.02
C VAL A 37 -8.98 -8.61 15.83
N ALA A 38 -8.07 -8.47 16.80
CA ALA A 38 -6.79 -9.18 16.78
C ALA A 38 -6.97 -10.71 16.76
N ASN A 39 -7.89 -11.25 17.55
CA ASN A 39 -8.18 -12.68 17.60
C ASN A 39 -8.77 -13.21 16.28
N ILE A 40 -9.58 -12.41 15.59
CA ILE A 40 -10.08 -12.76 14.25
C ILE A 40 -8.89 -12.92 13.31
N VAL A 41 -7.99 -11.95 13.26
CA VAL A 41 -6.86 -11.92 12.32
C VAL A 41 -5.74 -12.91 12.69
N LYS A 42 -5.60 -13.26 13.97
CA LYS A 42 -4.55 -14.16 14.51
C LYS A 42 -4.45 -15.51 13.78
N THR A 43 -5.58 -16.09 13.35
CA THR A 43 -5.60 -17.39 12.64
C THR A 43 -5.01 -17.34 11.23
N SER A 44 -4.78 -16.14 10.69
CA SER A 44 -4.20 -15.93 9.36
C SER A 44 -2.68 -15.69 9.42
N LEU A 45 -2.08 -15.67 10.62
CA LEU A 45 -0.65 -15.43 10.77
C LEU A 45 0.20 -16.68 10.46
N GLY A 46 1.22 -16.51 9.63
CA GLY A 46 2.25 -17.52 9.35
C GLY A 46 1.96 -18.41 8.14
N PRO A 47 2.88 -19.31 7.77
CA PRO A 47 2.75 -20.14 6.55
C PRO A 47 1.63 -21.18 6.62
N ARG A 48 1.15 -21.48 7.82
CA ARG A 48 -0.04 -22.33 8.08
C ARG A 48 -1.27 -21.49 8.42
N GLY A 49 -1.22 -20.17 8.24
CA GLY A 49 -2.36 -19.29 8.40
C GLY A 49 -3.45 -19.61 7.39
N LEU A 50 -4.71 -19.47 7.81
CA LEU A 50 -5.86 -19.73 6.96
C LEU A 50 -6.42 -18.42 6.39
N ASP A 51 -6.83 -18.49 5.12
CA ASP A 51 -7.49 -17.37 4.43
C ASP A 51 -8.89 -17.15 4.97
N LYS A 52 -9.38 -15.91 4.87
CA LYS A 52 -10.73 -15.54 5.28
C LYS A 52 -11.59 -15.24 4.06
N ILE A 53 -12.82 -15.73 4.12
CA ILE A 53 -13.86 -15.40 3.16
C ILE A 53 -14.57 -14.13 3.66
N LEU A 54 -14.60 -13.13 2.80
CA LEU A 54 -15.23 -11.84 3.03
C LEU A 54 -16.29 -11.65 1.97
N ILE A 55 -17.45 -11.18 2.40
CA ILE A 55 -18.59 -10.91 1.52
C ILE A 55 -18.87 -9.42 1.65
N SER A 56 -18.68 -8.69 0.56
CA SER A 56 -19.02 -7.27 0.49
C SER A 56 -20.54 -7.09 0.60
N PRO A 57 -21.02 -5.90 1.02
CA PRO A 57 -22.46 -5.58 1.02
C PRO A 57 -23.12 -5.78 -0.35
N ASP A 58 -22.35 -5.62 -1.43
CA ASP A 58 -22.78 -5.82 -2.82
C ASP A 58 -22.84 -7.30 -3.25
N GLY A 59 -22.39 -8.23 -2.39
CA GLY A 59 -22.38 -9.66 -2.66
C GLY A 59 -21.08 -10.19 -3.30
N ASP A 60 -20.10 -9.33 -3.54
CA ASP A 60 -18.78 -9.74 -4.03
C ASP A 60 -18.02 -10.55 -2.98
N ILE A 61 -17.49 -11.71 -3.40
CA ILE A 61 -16.76 -12.64 -2.53
C ILE A 61 -15.27 -12.43 -2.73
N THR A 62 -14.57 -12.07 -1.66
CA THR A 62 -13.10 -11.99 -1.62
C THR A 62 -12.57 -13.07 -0.67
N VAL A 63 -11.56 -13.80 -1.10
CA VAL A 63 -10.83 -14.75 -0.24
C VAL A 63 -9.41 -14.26 -0.13
N THR A 64 -8.92 -13.98 1.07
CA THR A 64 -7.60 -13.39 1.25
C THR A 64 -6.97 -13.76 2.60
N ASN A 65 -5.64 -13.79 2.63
CA ASN A 65 -4.85 -13.93 3.85
C ASN A 65 -4.42 -12.58 4.43
N ASP A 66 -4.39 -11.53 3.60
CA ASP A 66 -3.82 -10.24 3.97
C ASP A 66 -4.65 -9.51 5.04
N GLY A 67 -4.00 -9.18 6.15
CA GLY A 67 -4.62 -8.53 7.30
C GLY A 67 -5.17 -7.13 7.00
N ALA A 68 -4.52 -6.35 6.12
CA ALA A 68 -4.99 -5.01 5.76
C ALA A 68 -6.28 -5.08 4.93
N THR A 69 -6.33 -5.99 3.99
CA THR A 69 -7.53 -6.25 3.17
C THR A 69 -8.66 -6.82 4.02
N ILE A 70 -8.39 -7.79 4.91
CA ILE A 70 -9.40 -8.33 5.83
C ILE A 70 -10.06 -7.23 6.66
N LEU A 71 -9.24 -6.35 7.24
CA LEU A 71 -9.72 -5.30 8.14
C LEU A 71 -10.42 -4.16 7.40
N SER A 72 -10.01 -3.83 6.17
CA SER A 72 -10.64 -2.77 5.39
C SER A 72 -12.02 -3.16 4.84
N GLN A 73 -12.22 -4.45 4.53
CA GLN A 73 -13.52 -4.96 4.09
C GLN A 73 -14.48 -5.24 5.27
N MET A 74 -13.97 -5.38 6.49
CA MET A 74 -14.78 -5.60 7.67
C MET A 74 -15.49 -4.30 8.10
N GLU A 75 -16.83 -4.33 8.21
CA GLU A 75 -17.59 -3.20 8.71
C GLU A 75 -17.44 -3.07 10.24
N ILE A 76 -16.54 -2.19 10.68
CA ILE A 76 -16.25 -2.01 12.10
C ILE A 76 -16.86 -0.72 12.64
N THR A 77 -17.69 -0.83 13.67
CA THR A 77 -18.34 0.31 14.33
C THR A 77 -17.47 0.97 15.40
N ASN A 78 -16.61 0.21 16.09
CA ASN A 78 -15.79 0.71 17.18
C ASN A 78 -14.60 1.55 16.68
N HIS A 79 -14.43 2.76 17.23
CA HIS A 79 -13.36 3.69 16.86
C HIS A 79 -11.95 3.12 17.06
N VAL A 80 -11.70 2.39 18.15
CA VAL A 80 -10.35 1.83 18.41
C VAL A 80 -10.02 0.73 17.42
N ALA A 81 -11.01 -0.05 17.01
CA ALA A 81 -10.81 -1.03 15.96
C ALA A 81 -10.63 -0.39 14.58
N LYS A 82 -11.26 0.76 14.28
CA LYS A 82 -10.93 1.55 13.07
C LYS A 82 -9.48 2.02 13.05
N LEU A 83 -8.93 2.42 14.20
CA LEU A 83 -7.50 2.76 14.30
C LEU A 83 -6.60 1.55 13.99
N LEU A 84 -7.01 0.33 14.34
CA LEU A 84 -6.27 -0.88 13.94
C LEU A 84 -6.32 -1.12 12.43
N VAL A 85 -7.45 -0.80 11.78
CA VAL A 85 -7.56 -0.85 10.31
C VAL A 85 -6.56 0.12 9.66
N GLU A 86 -6.53 1.37 10.14
CA GLU A 86 -5.62 2.40 9.63
C GLU A 86 -4.14 2.03 9.87
N LEU A 87 -3.81 1.42 11.00
CA LEU A 87 -2.47 0.93 11.27
C LEU A 87 -2.09 -0.22 10.33
N SER A 88 -2.99 -1.19 10.10
CA SER A 88 -2.73 -2.29 9.18
C SER A 88 -2.50 -1.76 7.75
N LYS A 89 -3.32 -0.79 7.33
CA LYS A 89 -3.17 -0.13 6.03
C LYS A 89 -1.87 0.67 5.91
N SER A 90 -1.47 1.38 6.97
CA SER A 90 -0.20 2.13 6.97
C SER A 90 1.01 1.21 6.85
N GLN A 91 0.93 0.01 7.42
CA GLN A 91 1.95 -1.02 7.26
C GLN A 91 2.01 -1.52 5.81
N ASP A 92 0.84 -1.74 5.19
CA ASP A 92 0.73 -2.17 3.80
C ASP A 92 1.35 -1.14 2.83
N ASP A 93 0.96 0.13 2.95
CA ASP A 93 1.42 1.21 2.06
C ASP A 93 2.95 1.44 2.13
N GLU A 94 3.55 1.32 3.31
CA GLU A 94 4.97 1.61 3.55
C GLU A 94 5.90 0.42 3.28
N ILE A 95 5.44 -0.77 3.65
CA ILE A 95 6.26 -1.97 3.79
C ILE A 95 5.71 -3.12 2.94
N GLY A 96 4.39 -3.27 2.86
CA GLY A 96 3.68 -4.31 2.10
C GLY A 96 3.63 -5.71 2.74
N ASP A 97 4.29 -5.96 3.88
CA ASP A 97 4.21 -7.24 4.60
C ASP A 97 4.07 -7.03 6.11
N GLY A 98 3.58 -8.05 6.81
CA GLY A 98 3.39 -8.03 8.27
C GLY A 98 2.13 -7.28 8.73
N THR A 99 1.19 -7.00 7.83
CA THR A 99 -0.12 -6.37 8.13
C THR A 99 -0.84 -7.09 9.27
N THR A 100 -0.91 -8.42 9.19
CA THR A 100 -1.48 -9.32 10.21
C THR A 100 -0.71 -9.27 11.53
N GLY A 101 0.62 -9.26 11.47
CA GLY A 101 1.51 -9.30 12.65
C GLY A 101 1.38 -8.06 13.53
N VAL A 102 1.27 -6.86 12.92
CA VAL A 102 1.14 -5.61 13.66
C VAL A 102 -0.15 -5.58 14.49
N VAL A 103 -1.24 -6.08 13.92
CA VAL A 103 -2.56 -6.10 14.58
C VAL A 103 -2.55 -7.08 15.75
N VAL A 104 -1.93 -8.25 15.59
CA VAL A 104 -1.80 -9.24 16.66
C VAL A 104 -0.95 -8.68 17.81
N LEU A 105 0.19 -8.04 17.52
CA LEU A 105 1.02 -7.43 18.56
C LEU A 105 0.30 -6.27 19.27
N ALA A 106 -0.38 -5.41 18.53
CA ALA A 106 -1.15 -4.31 19.11
C ALA A 106 -2.28 -4.84 20.03
N GLY A 107 -2.96 -5.91 19.63
CA GLY A 107 -3.96 -6.59 20.46
C GLY A 107 -3.37 -7.14 21.76
N ALA A 108 -2.22 -7.81 21.68
CA ALA A 108 -1.52 -8.37 22.84
C ALA A 108 -1.02 -7.28 23.80
N LEU A 109 -0.46 -6.19 23.29
CA LEU A 109 -0.02 -5.05 24.11
C LEU A 109 -1.18 -4.40 24.88
N LEU A 110 -2.34 -4.28 24.23
CA LEU A 110 -3.55 -3.75 24.85
C LEU A 110 -4.12 -4.70 25.91
N GLU A 111 -4.06 -6.01 25.68
CA GLU A 111 -4.46 -7.02 26.66
C GLU A 111 -3.57 -6.96 27.91
N GLN A 112 -2.24 -6.95 27.74
CA GLN A 112 -1.31 -6.79 28.86
C GLN A 112 -1.48 -5.45 29.59
N ALA A 113 -1.84 -4.38 28.86
CA ALA A 113 -2.16 -3.10 29.48
C ALA A 113 -3.42 -3.17 30.35
N ALA A 114 -4.44 -3.96 29.97
CA ALA A 114 -5.64 -4.14 30.80
C ALA A 114 -5.29 -4.78 32.15
N ASP A 115 -4.42 -5.79 32.17
CA ASP A 115 -3.99 -6.46 33.39
C ASP A 115 -3.23 -5.51 34.33
N LEU A 116 -2.44 -4.59 33.76
CA LEU A 116 -1.74 -3.55 34.54
C LEU A 116 -2.69 -2.48 35.07
N ILE A 117 -3.72 -2.10 34.30
CA ILE A 117 -4.77 -1.17 34.76
C ILE A 117 -5.54 -1.78 35.93
N ASP A 118 -5.79 -3.09 35.90
CA ASP A 118 -6.48 -3.80 36.98
C ASP A 118 -5.65 -3.90 38.25
N LYS A 119 -4.33 -3.91 38.13
CA LYS A 119 -3.39 -3.75 39.25
C LYS A 119 -3.31 -2.31 39.78
N GLY A 120 -4.05 -1.37 39.20
CA GLY A 120 -4.11 0.03 39.62
C GLY A 120 -3.01 0.92 39.03
N ILE A 121 -2.29 0.47 38.00
CA ILE A 121 -1.28 1.29 37.33
C ILE A 121 -1.96 2.26 36.37
N HIS A 122 -1.58 3.54 36.45
CA HIS A 122 -2.17 4.58 35.62
C HIS A 122 -1.79 4.37 34.13
N PRO A 123 -2.75 4.44 33.16
CA PRO A 123 -2.48 4.19 31.73
C PRO A 123 -1.32 4.99 31.14
N ILE A 124 -1.14 6.25 31.57
CA ILE A 124 -0.05 7.12 31.11
C ILE A 124 1.34 6.56 31.48
N ARG A 125 1.47 5.85 32.61
CA ARG A 125 2.74 5.22 33.04
C ARG A 125 2.98 3.84 32.42
N ILE A 126 1.94 3.21 31.86
CA ILE A 126 2.03 1.96 31.09
C ILE A 126 2.41 2.26 29.64
N ALA A 127 1.81 3.33 29.12
CA ALA A 127 2.52 4.24 28.22
C ALA A 127 3.88 4.65 28.84
N ASP A 128 4.74 5.53 28.35
CA ASP A 128 6.09 5.79 28.88
C ASP A 128 6.99 4.53 29.02
N GLY A 129 6.74 3.60 29.96
CA GLY A 129 7.41 2.29 30.06
C GLY A 129 7.33 1.43 28.77
N TYR A 130 6.21 1.42 28.04
CA TYR A 130 6.16 0.79 26.71
C TYR A 130 7.02 1.52 25.67
N ASP A 131 7.22 2.85 25.77
CA ASP A 131 8.12 3.57 24.84
C ASP A 131 9.58 3.20 25.11
N GLN A 132 9.96 3.16 26.38
CA GLN A 132 11.31 2.74 26.78
C GLN A 132 11.58 1.28 26.38
N ALA A 133 10.60 0.38 26.55
CA ALA A 133 10.71 -1.00 26.09
C ALA A 133 10.89 -1.10 24.57
N CYS A 134 10.14 -0.29 23.81
CA CYS A 134 10.23 -0.17 22.36
C CYS A 134 11.64 0.27 21.91
N GLU A 135 12.22 1.29 22.55
CA GLU A 135 13.58 1.75 22.25
C GLU A 135 14.64 0.65 22.48
N VAL A 136 14.51 -0.11 23.57
CA VAL A 136 15.40 -1.25 23.86
C VAL A 136 15.24 -2.36 22.83
N ALA A 137 14.00 -2.70 22.44
CA ALA A 137 13.74 -3.72 21.43
C ALA A 137 14.31 -3.33 20.06
N VAL A 138 14.13 -2.07 19.63
CA VAL A 138 14.71 -1.55 18.37
C VAL A 138 16.24 -1.61 18.39
N ALA A 139 16.87 -1.21 19.50
CA ALA A 139 18.32 -1.27 19.64
C ALA A 139 18.85 -2.72 19.62
N GLU A 140 18.08 -3.69 20.12
CA GLU A 140 18.45 -5.10 20.06
C GLU A 140 18.30 -5.67 18.64
N LEU A 141 17.25 -5.28 17.91
CA LEU A 141 17.06 -5.67 16.52
C LEU A 141 18.21 -5.21 15.62
N ASP A 142 18.71 -3.99 15.82
CA ASP A 142 19.88 -3.49 15.09
C ASP A 142 21.12 -4.37 15.34
N LYS A 143 21.31 -4.89 16.57
CA LYS A 143 22.44 -5.79 16.91
C LYS A 143 22.29 -7.18 16.31
N ILE A 144 21.06 -7.68 16.21
CA ILE A 144 20.74 -9.00 15.66
C ILE A 144 20.76 -9.00 14.13
N SER A 145 20.63 -7.81 13.53
CA SER A 145 20.52 -7.68 12.08
C SER A 145 21.79 -8.14 11.36
N ASP A 146 21.60 -8.94 10.31
CA ASP A 146 22.64 -9.35 9.39
C ASP A 146 22.54 -8.50 8.10
N THR A 147 23.68 -8.04 7.58
CA THR A 147 23.72 -7.31 6.31
C THR A 147 23.94 -8.27 5.15
N ILE A 148 23.03 -8.27 4.17
CA ILE A 148 23.20 -9.04 2.94
C ILE A 148 23.68 -8.12 1.81
N SER A 149 24.86 -8.41 1.26
CA SER A 149 25.26 -7.86 -0.03
C SER A 149 24.42 -8.51 -1.14
N PHE A 150 23.74 -7.70 -1.95
CA PHE A 150 23.12 -8.15 -3.19
C PHE A 150 23.90 -7.56 -4.38
N SER A 151 24.06 -8.36 -5.42
CA SER A 151 24.54 -7.91 -6.73
C SER A 151 23.54 -8.36 -7.79
N LYS A 152 23.58 -7.77 -8.99
CA LYS A 152 22.74 -8.21 -10.12
C LYS A 152 22.94 -9.69 -10.47
N GLU A 153 24.11 -10.24 -10.12
CA GLU A 153 24.47 -11.65 -10.40
C GLU A 153 24.10 -12.60 -9.25
N GLN A 154 23.99 -12.10 -8.01
CA GLN A 154 23.72 -12.91 -6.83
C GLN A 154 22.32 -12.62 -6.26
N THR A 155 21.30 -13.05 -7.02
CA THR A 155 19.87 -12.89 -6.67
C THR A 155 19.34 -13.96 -5.71
N SER A 156 20.16 -14.95 -5.35
CA SER A 156 19.73 -16.10 -4.54
C SER A 156 19.15 -15.72 -3.18
N ASN A 157 19.64 -14.65 -2.56
CA ASN A 157 19.15 -14.20 -1.27
C ASN A 157 17.83 -13.45 -1.41
N LEU A 158 17.69 -12.59 -2.42
CA LEU A 158 16.42 -11.91 -2.73
C LEU A 158 15.31 -12.92 -3.03
N LEU A 159 15.64 -13.96 -3.81
CA LEU A 159 14.73 -15.06 -4.10
C LEU A 159 14.27 -15.77 -2.83
N LYS A 160 15.18 -16.06 -1.88
CA LYS A 160 14.79 -16.67 -0.60
C LYS A 160 13.83 -15.80 0.21
N VAL A 161 14.04 -14.48 0.22
CA VAL A 161 13.14 -13.55 0.91
C VAL A 161 11.78 -13.50 0.23
N ALA A 162 11.74 -13.37 -1.10
CA ALA A 162 10.49 -13.38 -1.86
C ALA A 162 9.71 -14.69 -1.68
N LYS A 163 10.40 -15.85 -1.72
CA LYS A 163 9.79 -17.16 -1.43
C LYS A 163 9.19 -17.23 -0.03
N THR A 164 9.85 -16.60 0.93
CA THR A 164 9.38 -16.54 2.32
C THR A 164 8.05 -15.79 2.42
N SER A 165 7.95 -14.60 1.83
CA SER A 165 6.74 -13.78 1.86
C SER A 165 5.57 -14.42 1.10
N LEU A 166 5.86 -15.15 0.02
CA LEU A 166 4.87 -15.89 -0.75
C LEU A 166 4.43 -17.22 -0.10
N GLY A 167 5.21 -17.74 0.85
CA GLY A 167 5.01 -19.08 1.41
C GLY A 167 3.71 -19.25 2.21
N SER A 168 3.15 -18.16 2.74
CA SER A 168 1.91 -18.15 3.53
C SER A 168 0.63 -17.91 2.74
N LYS A 169 0.70 -17.83 1.41
CA LYS A 169 -0.42 -17.39 0.56
C LYS A 169 -0.86 -18.49 -0.40
N ILE A 170 -1.99 -18.28 -1.09
CA ILE A 170 -2.51 -19.21 -2.11
C ILE A 170 -1.45 -19.56 -3.18
N VAL A 171 -0.54 -18.62 -3.45
CA VAL A 171 0.56 -18.75 -4.42
C VAL A 171 1.65 -19.74 -3.97
N SER A 172 1.56 -20.33 -2.77
CA SER A 172 2.51 -21.30 -2.23
C SER A 172 2.79 -22.50 -3.16
N LYS A 173 1.87 -22.88 -4.05
CA LYS A 173 2.15 -23.94 -5.05
C LYS A 173 3.15 -23.55 -6.14
N ALA A 174 3.13 -22.28 -6.57
CA ALA A 174 3.96 -21.75 -7.66
C ALA A 174 4.93 -20.65 -7.18
N HIS A 175 5.21 -20.59 -5.88
CA HIS A 175 5.96 -19.50 -5.27
C HIS A 175 7.38 -19.33 -5.82
N ASP A 176 7.98 -20.38 -6.38
CA ASP A 176 9.29 -20.31 -7.04
C ASP A 176 9.28 -19.39 -8.26
N GLN A 177 8.30 -19.57 -9.15
CA GLN A 177 8.12 -18.75 -10.34
C GLN A 177 7.74 -17.31 -9.97
N PHE A 178 6.79 -17.14 -9.05
CA PHE A 178 6.38 -15.82 -8.59
C PHE A 178 7.50 -15.06 -7.87
N ALA A 179 8.34 -15.74 -7.09
CA ALA A 179 9.51 -15.14 -6.47
C ALA A 179 10.51 -14.64 -7.52
N GLN A 180 10.74 -15.44 -8.57
CA GLN A 180 11.62 -15.04 -9.66
C GLN A 180 11.06 -13.84 -10.45
N ILE A 181 9.77 -13.87 -10.79
CA ILE A 181 9.07 -12.76 -11.44
C ILE A 181 9.19 -11.47 -10.62
N ALA A 182 8.96 -11.54 -9.30
CA ALA A 182 9.03 -10.37 -8.42
C ALA A 182 10.45 -9.79 -8.36
N VAL A 183 11.47 -10.64 -8.23
CA VAL A 183 12.88 -10.20 -8.19
C VAL A 183 13.30 -9.60 -9.53
N ASP A 184 12.96 -10.25 -10.64
CA ASP A 184 13.32 -9.78 -11.98
C ASP A 184 12.59 -8.46 -12.33
N ALA A 185 11.32 -8.31 -11.91
CA ALA A 185 10.58 -7.07 -12.06
C ALA A 185 11.25 -5.92 -11.31
N VAL A 186 11.54 -6.11 -10.01
CA VAL A 186 12.16 -5.05 -9.19
C VAL A 186 13.56 -4.69 -9.71
N LEU A 187 14.39 -5.67 -10.07
CA LEU A 187 15.75 -5.41 -10.57
C LEU A 187 15.76 -4.70 -11.93
N SER A 188 14.72 -4.86 -12.74
CA SER A 188 14.58 -4.16 -14.02
C SER A 188 14.23 -2.68 -13.84
N VAL A 189 13.50 -2.34 -12.78
CA VAL A 189 13.06 -0.97 -12.47
C VAL A 189 14.01 -0.24 -11.52
N ALA A 190 14.70 -0.97 -10.65
CA ALA A 190 15.52 -0.44 -9.57
C ALA A 190 16.68 0.42 -10.10
N ASP A 191 16.76 1.63 -9.55
CA ASP A 191 17.95 2.46 -9.69
C ASP A 191 18.91 2.15 -8.53
N LEU A 192 20.01 1.49 -8.84
CA LEU A 192 20.99 1.04 -7.85
C LEU A 192 21.77 2.20 -7.21
N GLU A 193 21.90 3.34 -7.90
CA GLU A 193 22.62 4.49 -7.36
C GLU A 193 21.77 5.19 -6.28
N ARG A 194 20.48 5.36 -6.56
CA ARG A 194 19.53 5.98 -5.62
C ARG A 194 18.99 4.98 -4.59
N LYS A 195 19.15 3.67 -4.81
CA LYS A 195 18.53 2.59 -4.02
C LYS A 195 17.03 2.78 -3.85
N ASP A 196 16.36 3.18 -4.92
CA ASP A 196 14.92 3.39 -4.91
C ASP A 196 14.25 2.61 -6.03
N VAL A 197 13.02 2.19 -5.75
CA VAL A 197 12.16 1.46 -6.67
C VAL A 197 10.84 2.19 -6.71
N ASP A 198 10.45 2.57 -7.91
CA ASP A 198 9.18 3.22 -8.19
C ASP A 198 8.16 2.15 -8.62
N PHE A 199 7.05 2.06 -7.89
CA PHE A 199 6.00 1.09 -8.19
C PHE A 199 5.10 1.51 -9.35
N GLU A 200 5.06 2.80 -9.70
CA GLU A 200 4.25 3.27 -10.83
C GLU A 200 4.73 2.67 -12.15
N LEU A 201 6.00 2.24 -12.21
CA LEU A 201 6.61 1.59 -13.37
C LEU A 201 6.34 0.08 -13.47
N ILE A 202 5.81 -0.54 -12.40
CA ILE A 202 5.49 -1.97 -12.37
C ILE A 202 3.97 -2.13 -12.42
N LYS A 203 3.44 -2.53 -13.57
CA LYS A 203 2.01 -2.84 -13.72
C LYS A 203 1.76 -4.30 -13.36
N VAL A 204 0.83 -4.58 -12.48
CA VAL A 204 0.37 -5.95 -12.20
C VAL A 204 -1.02 -6.10 -12.81
N ASP A 205 -1.09 -6.80 -13.95
CA ASP A 205 -2.35 -7.11 -14.60
C ASP A 205 -2.67 -8.59 -14.46
N GLY A 206 -3.95 -8.93 -14.58
CA GLY A 206 -4.34 -10.32 -14.45
C GLY A 206 -5.71 -10.60 -15.02
N LYS A 207 -5.79 -11.73 -15.71
CA LYS A 207 -6.96 -12.18 -16.44
C LYS A 207 -7.30 -13.61 -16.12
N VAL A 208 -8.60 -13.87 -16.09
CA VAL A 208 -9.16 -15.22 -15.90
C VAL A 208 -8.74 -16.15 -17.02
N GLY A 209 -8.52 -17.40 -16.65
CA GLY A 209 -8.16 -18.51 -17.54
C GLY A 209 -6.75 -19.03 -17.27
N GLY A 210 -6.54 -20.30 -17.63
CA GLY A 210 -5.30 -21.01 -17.36
C GLY A 210 -5.08 -21.33 -15.88
N SER A 211 -3.83 -21.65 -15.57
CA SER A 211 -3.33 -21.93 -14.23
C SER A 211 -2.46 -20.79 -13.70
N LEU A 212 -2.16 -20.79 -12.40
CA LEU A 212 -1.24 -19.80 -11.82
C LEU A 212 0.17 -19.87 -12.43
N GLU A 213 0.59 -21.05 -12.88
CA GLU A 213 1.88 -21.32 -13.53
C GLU A 213 2.01 -20.66 -14.91
N ASP A 214 0.89 -20.27 -15.55
CA ASP A 214 0.91 -19.55 -16.83
C ASP A 214 1.21 -18.05 -16.67
N SER A 215 1.47 -17.61 -15.44
CA SER A 215 1.80 -16.21 -15.14
C SER A 215 3.22 -15.87 -15.63
N LEU A 216 3.38 -14.70 -16.24
CA LEU A 216 4.59 -14.34 -16.97
C LEU A 216 4.98 -12.89 -16.74
N LEU A 217 6.29 -12.64 -16.77
CA LEU A 217 6.87 -11.31 -16.71
C LEU A 217 7.05 -10.79 -18.15
N VAL A 218 6.36 -9.73 -18.50
CA VAL A 218 6.55 -9.03 -19.78
C VAL A 218 7.43 -7.81 -19.54
N LYS A 219 8.59 -7.79 -20.20
CA LYS A 219 9.47 -6.61 -20.27
C LYS A 219 8.90 -5.59 -21.25
N GLY A 220 7.85 -4.91 -20.80
CA GLY A 220 7.09 -3.93 -21.56
C GLY A 220 5.70 -3.74 -20.96
N VAL A 221 4.73 -3.40 -21.81
CA VAL A 221 3.37 -3.06 -21.38
C VAL A 221 2.34 -3.99 -21.99
N ILE A 222 1.42 -4.48 -21.15
CA ILE A 222 0.23 -5.21 -21.58
C ILE A 222 -0.97 -4.29 -21.46
N VAL A 223 -1.79 -4.29 -22.51
CA VAL A 223 -3.03 -3.53 -22.60
C VAL A 223 -4.17 -4.49 -22.85
N ASP A 224 -5.25 -4.35 -22.07
CA ASP A 224 -6.47 -5.13 -22.25
C ASP A 224 -7.34 -4.56 -23.39
N LYS A 225 -6.76 -4.56 -24.59
CA LYS A 225 -7.36 -4.14 -25.84
C LYS A 225 -6.85 -4.99 -26.99
N ASP A 226 -7.72 -5.16 -27.97
CA ASP A 226 -7.46 -5.74 -29.28
C ASP A 226 -7.09 -4.65 -30.29
N PHE A 227 -6.60 -5.07 -31.45
CA PHE A 227 -6.53 -4.17 -32.59
C PHE A 227 -7.94 -3.79 -33.04
N SER A 228 -8.10 -2.57 -33.54
CA SER A 228 -9.43 -2.03 -33.80
C SER A 228 -10.22 -2.77 -34.86
N HIS A 229 -9.54 -3.32 -35.87
CA HIS A 229 -10.16 -4.08 -36.93
C HIS A 229 -9.55 -5.49 -37.01
N PRO A 230 -10.34 -6.57 -37.10
CA PRO A 230 -9.84 -7.94 -37.07
C PRO A 230 -8.96 -8.33 -38.27
N GLN A 231 -9.04 -7.57 -39.38
CA GLN A 231 -8.18 -7.75 -40.56
C GLN A 231 -6.80 -7.07 -40.41
N MET A 232 -6.58 -6.28 -39.34
CA MET A 232 -5.26 -5.73 -39.06
C MET A 232 -4.27 -6.86 -38.70
N PRO A 233 -2.98 -6.68 -38.99
CA PRO A 233 -1.97 -7.68 -38.67
C PRO A 233 -1.88 -7.89 -37.15
N SER A 234 -1.88 -9.15 -36.71
CA SER A 234 -1.77 -9.51 -35.29
C SER A 234 -0.36 -9.33 -34.71
N GLU A 235 0.67 -9.20 -35.55
CA GLU A 235 2.06 -8.96 -35.12
C GLU A 235 2.68 -7.86 -35.99
N VAL A 236 3.34 -6.92 -35.34
CA VAL A 236 4.11 -5.84 -35.95
C VAL A 236 5.51 -5.85 -35.34
N ARG A 237 6.53 -5.98 -36.19
CA ARG A 237 7.96 -5.91 -35.82
C ARG A 237 8.54 -4.53 -36.14
N ASP A 238 9.52 -4.10 -35.36
CA ASP A 238 10.12 -2.77 -35.41
C ASP A 238 9.03 -1.67 -35.39
N ALA A 239 8.26 -1.68 -34.30
CA ALA A 239 7.10 -0.83 -34.13
C ALA A 239 7.51 0.57 -33.69
N LYS A 240 7.27 1.55 -34.58
CA LYS A 240 7.24 2.97 -34.24
C LYS A 240 5.82 3.35 -33.84
N LEU A 241 5.66 3.73 -32.57
CA LEU A 241 4.38 3.94 -31.92
C LEU A 241 4.04 5.44 -31.87
N ALA A 242 2.91 5.81 -32.47
CA ALA A 242 2.31 7.13 -32.28
C ALA A 242 1.37 7.07 -31.08
N ILE A 243 1.75 7.74 -29.99
CA ILE A 243 0.97 7.80 -28.75
C ILE A 243 0.13 9.08 -28.77
N LEU A 244 -1.17 8.94 -28.95
CA LEU A 244 -2.10 10.04 -29.20
C LEU A 244 -3.15 10.15 -28.08
N THR A 245 -3.33 11.36 -27.56
CA THR A 245 -4.47 11.70 -26.69
C THR A 245 -5.56 12.48 -27.41
N CYS A 246 -5.38 12.80 -28.69
CA CYS A 246 -6.44 13.38 -29.52
C CYS A 246 -7.46 12.31 -29.93
N ALA A 247 -8.73 12.70 -30.01
CA ALA A 247 -9.76 11.89 -30.65
C ALA A 247 -9.57 11.91 -32.16
N PHE A 248 -9.75 10.75 -32.80
CA PHE A 248 -9.72 10.63 -34.25
C PHE A 248 -11.13 10.91 -34.80
N GLU A 249 -11.55 12.17 -34.70
CA GLU A 249 -12.86 12.66 -35.14
C GLU A 249 -12.69 13.97 -35.89
N PRO A 250 -13.64 14.35 -36.77
CA PRO A 250 -13.66 15.67 -37.36
C PRO A 250 -13.65 16.73 -36.26
N PRO A 251 -12.92 17.84 -36.44
CA PRO A 251 -12.70 18.81 -35.37
C PRO A 251 -14.02 19.44 -34.93
N LYS A 252 -14.49 19.03 -33.76
CA LYS A 252 -15.68 19.60 -33.11
C LYS A 252 -15.24 20.70 -32.15
N PRO A 253 -15.84 21.90 -32.21
CA PRO A 253 -15.60 22.90 -31.16
C PRO A 253 -16.08 22.36 -29.82
N LYS A 254 -15.33 22.61 -28.74
CA LYS A 254 -15.70 22.15 -27.38
C LYS A 254 -16.97 22.80 -26.85
N THR A 255 -17.34 23.95 -27.42
CA THR A 255 -18.61 24.65 -27.13
C THR A 255 -19.75 23.99 -27.88
N LYS A 256 -20.96 23.98 -27.28
CA LYS A 256 -22.18 23.53 -27.97
C LYS A 256 -22.38 24.34 -29.25
N HIS A 257 -22.10 23.73 -30.39
CA HIS A 257 -22.28 24.30 -31.71
C HIS A 257 -23.43 23.56 -32.41
N LYS A 258 -24.37 24.31 -32.98
CA LYS A 258 -25.39 23.77 -33.88
C LYS A 258 -24.96 24.11 -35.29
N LEU A 259 -24.83 23.09 -36.12
CA LEU A 259 -24.50 23.27 -37.53
C LEU A 259 -25.81 23.23 -38.30
N ASP A 260 -26.30 24.42 -38.68
CA ASP A 260 -27.55 24.56 -39.42
C ASP A 260 -27.25 24.38 -40.92
N ILE A 261 -27.78 23.30 -41.50
CA ILE A 261 -27.59 22.96 -42.92
C ILE A 261 -28.84 23.41 -43.67
N THR A 262 -28.69 24.36 -44.60
CA THR A 262 -29.84 24.95 -45.33
C THR A 262 -30.05 24.32 -46.70
N SER A 263 -29.00 23.82 -47.33
CA SER A 263 -29.04 23.26 -48.69
C SER A 263 -28.47 21.83 -48.76
N VAL A 264 -28.98 21.03 -49.71
CA VAL A 264 -28.47 19.69 -50.02
C VAL A 264 -27.02 19.73 -50.51
N GLU A 265 -26.60 20.82 -51.17
CA GLU A 265 -25.22 21.00 -51.61
C GLU A 265 -24.25 21.18 -50.43
N GLU A 266 -24.67 21.90 -49.39
CA GLU A 266 -23.88 22.09 -48.16
C GLU A 266 -23.68 20.76 -47.43
N PHE A 267 -24.72 19.93 -47.38
CA PHE A 267 -24.63 18.58 -46.82
C PHE A 267 -23.57 17.73 -47.56
N LYS A 268 -23.58 17.75 -48.90
CA LYS A 268 -22.55 17.04 -49.70
C LYS A 268 -21.14 17.61 -49.50
N ARG A 269 -21.00 18.92 -49.31
CA ARG A 269 -19.70 19.55 -49.01
C ARG A 269 -19.20 19.13 -47.63
N LEU A 270 -20.09 19.06 -46.63
CA LEU A 270 -19.76 18.63 -45.28
C LEU A 270 -19.24 17.18 -45.28
N GLN A 271 -19.92 16.27 -45.97
CA GLN A 271 -19.50 14.87 -46.08
C GLN A 271 -18.12 14.73 -46.74
N LYS A 272 -17.87 15.48 -47.83
CA LYS A 272 -16.55 15.54 -48.47
C LYS A 272 -15.49 16.12 -47.55
N TYR A 273 -15.82 17.13 -46.77
CA TYR A 273 -14.93 17.76 -45.81
C TYR A 273 -14.53 16.77 -44.71
N GLU A 274 -15.48 16.03 -44.14
CA GLU A 274 -15.21 14.99 -43.14
C GLU A 274 -14.25 13.92 -43.68
N THR A 275 -14.54 13.38 -44.87
CA THR A 275 -13.66 12.39 -45.52
C THR A 275 -12.26 12.95 -45.77
N SER A 276 -12.16 14.19 -46.25
CA SER A 276 -10.88 14.85 -46.53
C SER A 276 -10.08 15.05 -45.24
N LYS A 277 -10.73 15.45 -44.14
CA LYS A 277 -10.09 15.65 -42.84
C LYS A 277 -9.53 14.35 -42.25
N PHE A 278 -10.25 13.24 -42.36
CA PHE A 278 -9.69 11.95 -41.95
C PHE A 278 -8.47 11.55 -42.77
N THR A 279 -8.52 11.78 -44.07
CA THR A 279 -7.40 11.48 -44.98
C THR A 279 -6.17 12.31 -44.61
N GLU A 280 -6.35 13.62 -44.35
CA GLU A 280 -5.27 14.52 -43.88
C GLU A 280 -4.63 14.02 -42.58
N MET A 281 -5.42 13.61 -41.58
CA MET A 281 -4.89 13.09 -40.30
C MET A 281 -4.05 11.82 -40.49
N ILE A 282 -4.50 10.91 -41.36
CA ILE A 282 -3.76 9.67 -41.65
C ILE A 282 -2.46 9.96 -42.41
N GLU A 283 -2.50 10.88 -43.37
CA GLU A 283 -1.31 11.32 -44.09
C GLU A 283 -0.27 11.93 -43.16
N GLN A 284 -0.68 12.72 -42.17
CA GLN A 284 0.22 13.26 -41.14
C GLN A 284 0.89 12.13 -40.34
N ILE A 285 0.14 11.12 -39.91
CA ILE A 285 0.71 9.95 -39.21
C ILE A 285 1.73 9.24 -40.08
N LYS A 286 1.37 8.98 -41.35
CA LYS A 286 2.24 8.29 -42.29
C LYS A 286 3.50 9.08 -42.63
N ALA A 287 3.39 10.40 -42.74
CA ALA A 287 4.52 11.29 -42.99
C ALA A 287 5.58 11.23 -41.88
N THR A 288 5.16 10.99 -40.63
CA THR A 288 6.09 10.78 -39.52
C THR A 288 6.77 9.41 -39.49
N GLY A 289 6.27 8.44 -40.28
CA GLY A 289 6.81 7.08 -40.34
C GLY A 289 6.41 6.21 -39.14
N ALA A 290 5.28 6.48 -38.50
CA ALA A 290 4.72 5.62 -37.46
C ALA A 290 4.12 4.34 -38.08
N ASN A 291 4.32 3.21 -37.40
CA ASN A 291 3.81 1.90 -37.83
C ASN A 291 2.56 1.48 -37.04
N VAL A 292 2.42 1.94 -35.79
CA VAL A 292 1.30 1.58 -34.91
C VAL A 292 0.75 2.86 -34.27
N VAL A 293 -0.57 2.98 -34.19
CA VAL A 293 -1.26 4.12 -33.58
C VAL A 293 -1.96 3.70 -32.30
N ILE A 294 -1.68 4.39 -31.20
CA ILE A 294 -2.32 4.16 -29.90
C ILE A 294 -3.08 5.41 -29.52
N CYS A 295 -4.41 5.30 -29.43
CA CYS A 295 -5.29 6.41 -29.08
C CYS A 295 -5.93 6.19 -27.70
N GLN A 296 -5.95 7.26 -26.89
CA GLN A 296 -6.71 7.28 -25.64
C GLN A 296 -8.21 7.18 -25.90
N TRP A 297 -8.69 7.91 -26.89
CA TRP A 297 -10.10 7.97 -27.25
C TRP A 297 -10.42 6.97 -28.36
N GLY A 298 -11.71 6.68 -28.51
CA GLY A 298 -12.23 5.96 -29.66
C GLY A 298 -12.08 6.75 -30.96
N PHE A 299 -12.36 6.07 -32.06
CA PHE A 299 -12.43 6.63 -33.39
C PHE A 299 -13.61 6.04 -34.15
N ASP A 300 -14.10 6.79 -35.14
CA ASP A 300 -15.24 6.40 -35.97
C ASP A 300 -14.90 5.23 -36.90
N ASP A 301 -15.93 4.48 -37.34
CA ASP A 301 -15.76 3.31 -38.21
C ASP A 301 -15.16 3.66 -39.58
N GLU A 302 -15.46 4.85 -40.10
CA GLU A 302 -14.87 5.35 -41.35
C GLU A 302 -13.35 5.54 -41.21
N ALA A 303 -12.91 6.15 -40.10
CA ALA A 303 -11.49 6.31 -39.80
C ALA A 303 -10.78 4.96 -39.66
N ASN A 304 -11.43 3.99 -39.02
CA ASN A 304 -10.94 2.61 -38.91
C ASN A 304 -10.66 1.96 -40.26
N HIS A 305 -11.62 2.06 -41.19
CA HIS A 305 -11.46 1.50 -42.53
C HIS A 305 -10.32 2.18 -43.30
N LEU A 306 -10.17 3.49 -43.16
CA LEU A 306 -9.08 4.24 -43.77
C LEU A 306 -7.71 3.88 -43.17
N LEU A 307 -7.62 3.67 -41.85
CA LEU A 307 -6.40 3.20 -41.18
C LEU A 307 -6.01 1.80 -41.66
N LEU A 308 -6.99 0.90 -41.81
CA LEU A 308 -6.78 -0.43 -42.37
C LEU A 308 -6.25 -0.38 -43.80
N THR A 309 -6.87 0.44 -44.66
CA THR A 309 -6.46 0.61 -46.07
C THR A 309 -5.01 1.10 -46.17
N ASN A 310 -4.61 1.96 -45.23
CA ASN A 310 -3.24 2.49 -45.13
C ASN A 310 -2.27 1.58 -44.38
N LYS A 311 -2.70 0.39 -43.95
CA LYS A 311 -1.92 -0.60 -43.20
C LYS A 311 -1.35 -0.06 -41.88
N LEU A 312 -2.11 0.80 -41.20
CA LEU A 312 -1.78 1.35 -39.89
C LEU A 312 -2.63 0.66 -38.82
N PRO A 313 -2.09 -0.36 -38.12
CA PRO A 313 -2.76 -0.95 -36.98
C PRO A 313 -2.98 0.09 -35.88
N ALA A 314 -4.21 0.13 -35.37
CA ALA A 314 -4.64 1.11 -34.40
C ALA A 314 -5.29 0.45 -33.17
N VAL A 315 -5.08 1.08 -32.01
CA VAL A 315 -5.67 0.69 -30.74
C VAL A 315 -6.50 1.85 -30.23
N ARG A 316 -7.74 1.57 -29.83
CA ARG A 316 -8.71 2.54 -29.32
C ARG A 316 -8.94 2.33 -27.82
N TRP A 317 -9.37 3.39 -27.15
CA TRP A 317 -9.81 3.34 -25.74
C TRP A 317 -8.74 2.84 -24.77
N VAL A 318 -7.49 3.30 -24.95
CA VAL A 318 -6.42 2.99 -23.99
C VAL A 318 -6.54 3.87 -22.76
N GLY A 319 -6.36 3.27 -21.58
CA GLY A 319 -6.47 4.01 -20.32
C GLY A 319 -5.41 5.10 -20.18
N GLY A 320 -5.72 6.18 -19.46
CA GLY A 320 -4.76 7.26 -19.19
C GLY A 320 -3.44 6.76 -18.56
N PRO A 321 -3.50 6.01 -17.44
CA PRO A 321 -2.30 5.45 -16.81
C PRO A 321 -1.54 4.48 -17.73
N GLU A 322 -2.26 3.75 -18.59
CA GLU A 322 -1.64 2.82 -19.54
C GLU A 322 -0.85 3.56 -20.62
N ILE A 323 -1.35 4.69 -21.10
CA ILE A 323 -0.66 5.54 -22.07
C ILE A 323 0.64 6.12 -21.50
N GLU A 324 0.61 6.55 -20.25
CA GLU A 324 1.81 7.04 -19.55
C GLU A 324 2.86 5.93 -19.44
N LEU A 325 2.44 4.72 -19.03
CA LEU A 325 3.31 3.54 -18.99
C LEU A 325 3.90 3.19 -20.37
N ILE A 326 3.08 3.21 -21.43
CA ILE A 326 3.53 2.93 -22.81
C ILE A 326 4.54 4.00 -23.26
N ALA A 327 4.29 5.27 -22.93
CA ALA A 327 5.21 6.36 -23.25
C ALA A 327 6.57 6.17 -22.56
N ILE A 328 6.57 5.82 -21.27
CA ILE A 328 7.81 5.58 -20.50
C ILE A 328 8.55 4.34 -21.03
N ALA A 329 7.84 3.26 -21.34
CA ALA A 329 8.42 2.02 -21.85
C ALA A 329 9.09 2.24 -23.21
N THR A 330 8.40 2.92 -24.12
CA THR A 330 8.82 3.08 -25.52
C THR A 330 9.69 4.32 -25.75
N ASN A 331 9.91 5.11 -24.70
CA ASN A 331 10.55 6.43 -24.74
C ASN A 331 9.87 7.42 -25.72
N GLY A 332 8.56 7.21 -25.94
CA GLY A 332 7.73 8.08 -26.77
C GLY A 332 7.17 9.27 -25.98
N ARG A 333 6.78 10.33 -26.68
CA ARG A 333 6.06 11.45 -26.07
C ARG A 333 4.58 11.35 -26.39
N ILE A 334 3.75 11.65 -25.40
CA ILE A 334 2.31 11.72 -25.57
C ILE A 334 1.99 12.96 -26.41
N VAL A 335 1.34 12.76 -27.56
CA VAL A 335 1.03 13.84 -28.50
C VAL A 335 -0.45 14.24 -28.38
N PRO A 336 -0.74 15.52 -28.07
CA PRO A 336 -2.12 15.99 -27.88
C PRO A 336 -2.82 16.42 -29.17
N ARG A 337 -2.08 16.74 -30.24
CA ARG A 337 -2.60 17.23 -31.53
C ARG A 337 -1.87 16.57 -32.68
N PHE A 338 -2.56 16.25 -33.77
CA PHE A 338 -1.95 15.63 -34.96
C PHE A 338 -0.87 16.50 -35.61
N GLU A 339 -1.03 17.82 -35.59
CA GLU A 339 -0.06 18.78 -36.14
C GLU A 339 1.29 18.74 -35.40
N ASP A 340 1.29 18.34 -34.13
CA ASP A 340 2.49 18.25 -33.31
C ASP A 340 3.24 16.93 -33.50
N LEU A 341 2.73 16.02 -34.32
CA LEU A 341 3.33 14.72 -34.55
C LEU A 341 4.65 14.88 -35.31
N SER A 342 5.71 14.30 -34.77
CA SER A 342 7.06 14.35 -35.34
C SER A 342 7.77 13.04 -35.05
N ALA A 343 8.74 12.67 -35.90
CA ALA A 343 9.46 11.41 -35.77
C ALA A 343 10.20 11.26 -34.43
N GLU A 344 10.66 12.36 -33.83
CA GLU A 344 11.33 12.39 -32.52
C GLU A 344 10.39 12.06 -31.34
N LYS A 345 9.08 12.26 -31.52
CA LYS A 345 8.09 12.01 -30.48
C LYS A 345 7.55 10.58 -30.50
N LEU A 346 7.88 9.81 -31.53
CA LEU A 346 7.42 8.42 -31.67
C LEU A 346 8.12 7.51 -30.65
N GLY A 347 7.36 6.60 -30.07
CA GLY A 347 7.90 5.52 -29.25
C GLY A 347 8.53 4.44 -30.12
N THR A 348 9.55 3.76 -29.59
CA THR A 348 10.21 2.64 -30.27
C THR A 348 10.02 1.35 -29.47
N ALA A 349 9.52 0.30 -30.14
CA ALA A 349 9.35 -1.03 -29.58
C ALA A 349 9.76 -2.09 -30.61
N GLY A 350 10.38 -3.18 -30.18
CA GLY A 350 10.78 -4.26 -31.07
C GLY A 350 9.58 -5.03 -31.61
N ILE A 351 8.63 -5.40 -30.74
CA ILE A 351 7.50 -6.25 -31.12
C ILE A 351 6.21 -5.75 -30.47
N VAL A 352 5.17 -5.58 -31.29
CA VAL A 352 3.80 -5.37 -30.83
C VAL A 352 2.97 -6.53 -31.36
N ARG A 353 2.47 -7.38 -30.46
CA ARG A 353 1.71 -8.57 -30.83
C ARG A 353 0.42 -8.66 -30.04
N GLU A 354 -0.60 -9.17 -30.72
CA GLU A 354 -1.85 -9.56 -30.11
C GLU A 354 -1.72 -11.01 -29.63
N MET A 355 -1.72 -11.21 -28.32
CA MET A 355 -1.72 -12.54 -27.72
C MET A 355 -3.15 -12.98 -27.40
N THR A 356 -3.55 -14.12 -27.95
CA THR A 356 -4.75 -14.84 -27.56
C THR A 356 -4.44 -15.70 -26.34
N PHE A 357 -5.18 -15.53 -25.24
CA PHE A 357 -4.90 -16.27 -24.01
C PHE A 357 -6.03 -17.26 -23.67
N GLY A 358 -5.71 -18.55 -23.70
CA GLY A 358 -6.62 -19.64 -23.33
C GLY A 358 -7.69 -19.96 -24.39
N THR A 359 -8.81 -20.53 -23.94
CA THR A 359 -9.97 -20.90 -24.78
C THR A 359 -11.00 -19.77 -24.95
N THR A 360 -10.92 -18.74 -24.10
CA THR A 360 -11.68 -17.50 -24.25
C THR A 360 -11.17 -16.71 -25.45
N ARG A 361 -12.06 -16.12 -26.26
CA ARG A 361 -11.72 -15.29 -27.43
C ARG A 361 -11.08 -13.94 -27.07
N ASP A 362 -10.74 -13.73 -25.81
CA ASP A 362 -10.16 -12.49 -25.35
C ASP A 362 -8.71 -12.38 -25.81
N LYS A 363 -8.41 -11.25 -26.44
CA LYS A 363 -7.10 -10.92 -26.95
C LYS A 363 -6.55 -9.74 -26.18
N MET A 364 -5.24 -9.75 -25.95
CA MET A 364 -4.55 -8.65 -25.32
C MET A 364 -3.36 -8.24 -26.16
N LEU A 365 -3.11 -6.94 -26.19
CA LEU A 365 -1.97 -6.38 -26.87
C LEU A 365 -0.77 -6.41 -25.93
N VAL A 366 0.33 -6.97 -26.41
CA VAL A 366 1.59 -7.02 -25.68
C VAL A 366 2.65 -6.30 -26.49
N ILE A 367 3.26 -5.31 -25.85
CA ILE A 367 4.36 -4.51 -26.39
C ILE A 367 5.63 -4.99 -25.71
N GLU A 368 6.53 -5.60 -26.46
CA GLU A 368 7.79 -6.20 -25.99
C GLU A 368 9.00 -5.52 -26.65
N GLU A 369 10.18 -5.71 -26.05
CA GLU A 369 11.45 -5.19 -26.54
C GLU A 369 11.44 -3.66 -26.69
N CYS A 370 10.92 -2.97 -25.69
CA CYS A 370 10.91 -1.51 -25.69
C CYS A 370 12.33 -0.94 -25.45
N ALA A 371 12.60 0.24 -26.00
CA ALA A 371 13.90 0.91 -25.86
C ALA A 371 14.28 1.18 -24.39
N ASN A 372 13.29 1.35 -23.51
CA ASN A 372 13.48 1.51 -22.08
C ASN A 372 12.92 0.30 -21.32
N THR A 373 13.80 -0.46 -20.68
CA THR A 373 13.44 -1.68 -19.92
C THR A 373 12.88 -1.37 -18.52
N ARG A 374 12.72 -0.10 -18.16
CA ARG A 374 12.30 0.32 -16.81
C ARG A 374 10.81 0.18 -16.53
N ALA A 375 9.97 0.00 -17.55
CA ALA A 375 8.54 -0.27 -17.37
C ALA A 375 8.28 -1.76 -17.61
N VAL A 376 7.70 -2.43 -16.62
CA VAL A 376 7.54 -3.88 -16.63
C VAL A 376 6.12 -4.23 -16.23
N THR A 377 5.53 -5.20 -16.93
CA THR A 377 4.19 -5.68 -16.60
C THR A 377 4.27 -7.14 -16.15
N VAL A 378 3.77 -7.40 -14.95
CA VAL A 378 3.55 -8.77 -14.46
C VAL A 378 2.15 -9.19 -14.85
N PHE A 379 2.06 -10.27 -15.61
CA PHE A 379 0.79 -10.83 -16.05
C PHE A 379 0.44 -12.06 -15.24
N VAL A 380 -0.63 -11.96 -14.46
CA VAL A 380 -1.11 -13.02 -13.57
C VAL A 380 -2.27 -13.77 -14.20
N ARG A 381 -2.16 -15.09 -14.23
CA ARG A 381 -3.21 -16.00 -14.69
C ARG A 381 -3.79 -16.79 -13.53
N GLY A 382 -5.02 -17.25 -13.70
CA GLY A 382 -5.70 -18.01 -12.66
C GLY A 382 -7.07 -18.47 -13.09
N SER A 383 -7.51 -19.59 -12.51
CA SER A 383 -8.76 -20.25 -12.90
C SER A 383 -10.01 -19.47 -12.49
N ASN A 384 -9.91 -18.66 -11.42
CA ASN A 384 -11.01 -17.86 -10.90
C ASN A 384 -10.52 -16.45 -10.54
N LYS A 385 -11.42 -15.46 -10.60
CA LYS A 385 -11.14 -14.07 -10.24
C LYS A 385 -10.58 -13.95 -8.82
N MET A 386 -11.17 -14.67 -7.85
CA MET A 386 -10.72 -14.67 -6.46
C MET A 386 -9.22 -15.06 -6.32
N ILE A 387 -8.78 -16.06 -7.09
CA ILE A 387 -7.38 -16.51 -7.06
C ILE A 387 -6.46 -15.46 -7.70
N ILE A 388 -6.92 -14.80 -8.76
CA ILE A 388 -6.15 -13.75 -9.44
C ILE A 388 -5.98 -12.54 -8.53
N ASP A 389 -7.06 -12.08 -7.91
CA ASP A 389 -7.01 -10.93 -7.01
C ASP A 389 -6.08 -11.21 -5.81
N GLU A 390 -6.13 -12.42 -5.27
CA GLU A 390 -5.21 -12.84 -4.21
C GLU A 390 -3.76 -13.00 -4.71
N ALA A 391 -3.56 -13.51 -5.93
CA ALA A 391 -2.23 -13.63 -6.51
C ALA A 391 -1.62 -12.26 -6.83
N LYS A 392 -2.42 -11.28 -7.26
CA LYS A 392 -1.99 -9.89 -7.45
C LYS A 392 -1.52 -9.27 -6.14
N ARG A 393 -2.28 -9.46 -5.05
CA ARG A 393 -1.89 -9.02 -3.70
C ARG A 393 -0.63 -9.72 -3.22
N SER A 394 -0.59 -11.03 -3.33
CA SER A 394 0.59 -11.84 -2.96
C SER A 394 1.86 -11.36 -3.68
N LEU A 395 1.74 -11.02 -4.96
CA LEU A 395 2.84 -10.48 -5.75
C LEU A 395 3.20 -9.06 -5.31
N HIS A 396 2.22 -8.20 -5.01
CA HIS A 396 2.46 -6.85 -4.48
C HIS A 396 3.33 -6.91 -3.22
N ASP A 397 2.97 -7.74 -2.26
CA ASP A 397 3.71 -7.89 -1.00
C ASP A 397 5.14 -8.41 -1.26
N ALA A 398 5.31 -9.35 -2.19
CA ALA A 398 6.63 -9.83 -2.59
C ALA A 398 7.48 -8.73 -3.26
N LEU A 399 6.88 -7.89 -4.11
CA LEU A 399 7.54 -6.74 -4.72
C LEU A 399 7.96 -5.72 -3.65
N CYS A 400 7.12 -5.46 -2.65
CA CYS A 400 7.41 -4.59 -1.52
C CYS A 400 8.56 -5.10 -0.66
N VAL A 401 8.57 -6.39 -0.34
CA VAL A 401 9.67 -7.02 0.38
C VAL A 401 10.99 -6.90 -0.38
N VAL A 402 11.00 -7.17 -1.69
CA VAL A 402 12.22 -7.04 -2.50
C VAL A 402 12.67 -5.58 -2.59
N ARG A 403 11.74 -4.63 -2.76
CA ARG A 403 12.03 -3.19 -2.72
C ARG A 403 12.70 -2.77 -1.41
N ASN A 404 12.21 -3.27 -0.28
CA ASN A 404 12.76 -2.94 1.03
C ASN A 404 14.20 -3.44 1.18
N LEU A 405 14.53 -4.60 0.60
CA LEU A 405 15.92 -5.09 0.56
C LEU A 405 16.82 -4.24 -0.33
N VAL A 406 16.29 -3.65 -1.42
CA VAL A 406 17.06 -2.73 -2.29
C VAL A 406 17.36 -1.43 -1.56
N LYS A 407 16.38 -0.90 -0.81
CA LYS A 407 16.55 0.30 0.02
C LYS A 407 17.54 0.06 1.15
N ASP A 408 17.29 -0.98 1.94
CA ASP A 408 18.06 -1.36 3.13
C ASP A 408 18.42 -2.85 3.11
N ASN A 409 19.72 -3.13 3.05
CA ASN A 409 20.27 -4.48 2.96
C ASN A 409 20.23 -5.30 4.27
N ARG A 410 19.57 -4.78 5.31
CA ARG A 410 19.56 -5.39 6.66
C ARG A 410 18.40 -6.35 6.79
N ILE A 411 18.70 -7.54 7.29
CA ILE A 411 17.71 -8.59 7.50
C ILE A 411 17.72 -9.06 8.95
N VAL A 412 16.55 -9.50 9.42
CA VAL A 412 16.41 -10.22 10.67
C VAL A 412 15.73 -11.55 10.42
N TYR A 413 15.94 -12.49 11.33
CA TYR A 413 15.35 -13.81 11.24
C TYR A 413 13.99 -13.80 11.95
N GLY A 414 12.95 -14.06 11.19
CA GLY A 414 11.56 -14.14 11.63
C GLY A 414 11.19 -15.52 12.16
N GLY A 415 9.92 -15.89 12.03
CA GLY A 415 9.38 -17.12 12.63
C GLY A 415 9.34 -17.04 14.16
N GLY A 416 9.20 -15.84 14.73
CA GLY A 416 9.23 -15.61 16.17
C GLY A 416 10.62 -15.47 16.79
N ALA A 417 11.71 -15.67 16.02
CA ALA A 417 13.06 -15.64 16.57
C ALA A 417 13.46 -14.23 17.03
N ALA A 418 13.22 -13.21 16.19
CA ALA A 418 13.49 -11.81 16.49
C ALA A 418 12.61 -11.30 17.65
N GLU A 419 11.34 -11.68 17.70
CA GLU A 419 10.40 -11.29 18.75
C GLU A 419 10.83 -11.86 20.12
N ILE A 420 11.24 -13.13 20.17
CA ILE A 420 11.75 -13.76 21.39
C ILE A 420 13.04 -13.12 21.85
N ALA A 421 13.96 -12.82 20.93
CA ALA A 421 15.22 -12.17 21.27
C ALA A 421 15.00 -10.77 21.86
N CYS A 422 14.05 -10.02 21.30
CA CYS A 422 13.62 -8.74 21.85
C CYS A 422 12.96 -8.89 23.22
N SER A 423 12.10 -9.91 23.40
CA SER A 423 11.45 -10.22 24.68
C SER A 423 12.49 -10.43 25.79
N LEU A 424 13.51 -11.27 25.54
CA LEU A 424 14.61 -11.51 26.49
C LEU A 424 15.41 -10.24 26.81
N ALA A 425 15.73 -9.43 25.81
CA ALA A 425 16.47 -8.19 26.01
C ALA A 425 15.66 -7.14 26.82
N VAL A 426 14.35 -7.06 26.58
CA VAL A 426 13.44 -6.19 27.32
C VAL A 426 13.26 -6.69 28.75
N GLU A 427 13.16 -8.01 28.98
CA GLU A 427 13.14 -8.61 30.33
C GLU A 427 14.41 -8.24 31.11
N ASP A 428 15.59 -8.37 30.49
CA ASP A 428 16.87 -8.00 31.11
C ASP A 428 16.96 -6.49 31.42
N ALA A 429 16.41 -5.64 30.56
CA ALA A 429 16.31 -4.21 30.80
C ALA A 429 15.32 -3.90 31.94
N ALA A 430 14.19 -4.61 32.01
CA ALA A 430 13.20 -4.45 33.06
C ALA A 430 13.78 -4.78 34.45
N VAL A 431 14.70 -5.74 34.56
CA VAL A 431 15.38 -6.05 35.83
C VAL A 431 16.29 -4.89 36.28
N LYS A 432 16.92 -4.19 35.33
CA LYS A 432 17.83 -3.07 35.62
C LYS A 432 17.10 -1.77 35.94
N SER A 433 15.90 -1.57 35.40
CA SER A 433 15.10 -0.36 35.61
C SER A 433 14.38 -0.39 36.97
N PRO A 434 14.64 0.57 37.87
CA PRO A 434 13.88 0.71 39.11
C PRO A 434 12.54 1.42 38.86
N GLY A 435 11.46 0.96 39.51
CA GLY A 435 10.18 1.69 39.57
C GLY A 435 9.00 0.98 38.93
N LEU A 436 7.93 1.72 38.66
CA LEU A 436 6.67 1.19 38.11
C LEU A 436 6.78 0.82 36.62
N GLU A 437 7.72 1.44 35.90
CA GLU A 437 7.98 1.20 34.48
C GLU A 437 8.48 -0.24 34.23
N GLN A 438 9.10 -0.87 35.24
CA GLN A 438 9.49 -2.28 35.20
C GLN A 438 8.30 -3.21 34.86
N TYR A 439 7.12 -2.94 35.41
CA TYR A 439 5.93 -3.76 35.14
C TYR A 439 5.44 -3.58 33.70
N ALA A 440 5.53 -2.36 33.17
CA ALA A 440 5.21 -2.07 31.77
C ALA A 440 6.22 -2.72 30.82
N MET A 441 7.52 -2.69 31.12
CA MET A 441 8.53 -3.37 30.31
C MET A 441 8.33 -4.89 30.29
N ARG A 442 8.02 -5.52 31.43
CA ARG A 442 7.69 -6.96 31.47
C ARG A 442 6.44 -7.29 30.66
N ALA A 443 5.38 -6.52 30.82
CA ALA A 443 4.17 -6.66 30.02
C ALA A 443 4.41 -6.50 28.50
N PHE A 444 5.35 -5.64 28.11
CA PHE A 444 5.78 -5.51 26.72
C PHE A 444 6.51 -6.77 26.23
N ALA A 445 7.40 -7.33 27.04
CA ALA A 445 8.09 -8.58 26.72
C ALA A 445 7.12 -9.77 26.59
N ASP A 446 6.13 -9.87 27.49
CA ASP A 446 5.07 -10.87 27.45
C ASP A 446 4.18 -10.69 26.19
N ALA A 447 3.95 -9.45 25.75
CA ALA A 447 3.20 -9.18 24.53
C ALA A 447 3.96 -9.59 23.25
N LEU A 448 5.29 -9.46 23.22
CA LEU A 448 6.12 -9.91 22.10
C LEU A 448 6.03 -11.43 21.90
N ASP A 449 5.86 -12.19 22.99
CA ASP A 449 5.68 -13.63 22.95
C ASP A 449 4.35 -14.07 22.28
N ALA A 450 3.38 -13.17 22.11
CA ALA A 450 2.11 -13.47 21.46
C ALA A 450 2.27 -13.87 19.99
N VAL A 451 3.26 -13.32 19.29
CA VAL A 451 3.55 -13.62 17.88
C VAL A 451 4.05 -15.06 17.68
N PRO A 452 5.14 -15.52 18.35
CA PRO A 452 5.57 -16.91 18.26
C PRO A 452 4.52 -17.89 18.81
N MET A 453 3.76 -17.51 19.85
CA MET A 453 2.66 -18.35 20.33
C MET A 453 1.57 -18.53 19.27
N ALA A 454 1.17 -17.46 18.57
CA ALA A 454 0.20 -17.53 17.48
C ALA A 454 0.71 -18.41 16.32
N LEU A 455 1.99 -18.29 15.95
CA LEU A 455 2.61 -19.12 14.91
C LEU A 455 2.62 -20.61 15.29
N ALA A 456 2.95 -20.93 16.55
CA ALA A 456 2.92 -22.30 17.05
C ALA A 456 1.50 -22.87 17.06
N GLU A 457 0.53 -22.09 17.53
CA GLU A 457 -0.90 -22.47 17.57
C GLU A 457 -1.45 -22.76 16.17
N ASN A 458 -1.20 -21.87 15.21
CA ASN A 458 -1.63 -22.06 13.82
C ASN A 458 -0.94 -23.26 13.15
N SER A 459 0.25 -23.64 13.63
CA SER A 459 0.99 -24.80 13.14
C SER A 459 0.61 -26.09 13.86
N GLY A 460 -0.33 -26.08 14.81
CA GLY A 460 -0.74 -27.26 15.59
C GLY A 460 0.28 -27.72 16.64
N LEU A 461 1.26 -26.88 16.98
CA LEU A 461 2.23 -27.12 18.04
C LEU A 461 1.70 -26.59 19.37
N SER A 462 2.15 -27.17 20.50
CA SER A 462 1.86 -26.63 21.83
C SER A 462 2.56 -25.26 22.00
N PRO A 463 1.83 -24.14 22.13
CA PRO A 463 2.45 -22.81 22.14
C PRO A 463 3.40 -22.61 23.32
N ILE A 464 3.00 -23.08 24.50
CA ILE A 464 3.75 -22.91 25.75
C ILE A 464 5.05 -23.71 25.73
N GLU A 465 4.99 -24.98 25.32
CA GLU A 465 6.18 -25.84 25.26
C GLU A 465 7.17 -25.34 24.20
N THR A 466 6.67 -24.94 23.04
CA THR A 466 7.49 -24.44 21.94
C THR A 466 8.21 -23.14 22.33
N LEU A 467 7.48 -22.20 22.95
CA LEU A 467 8.05 -20.94 23.42
C LEU A 467 9.11 -21.15 24.50
N ALA A 468 8.80 -21.98 25.52
CA ALA A 468 9.74 -22.29 26.59
C ALA A 468 11.02 -22.96 26.06
N ALA A 469 10.88 -23.89 25.11
CA ALA A 469 12.01 -24.55 24.48
C ALA A 469 12.89 -23.56 23.70
N ILE A 470 12.30 -22.68 22.89
CA ILE A 470 13.05 -21.71 22.09
C ILE A 470 13.71 -20.65 22.99
N LYS A 471 12.99 -20.08 23.97
CA LYS A 471 13.57 -19.15 24.96
C LYS A 471 14.77 -19.78 25.66
N SER A 472 14.64 -21.02 26.17
CA SER A 472 15.74 -21.72 26.84
C SER A 472 16.96 -21.90 25.92
N ARG A 473 16.74 -22.23 24.65
CA ARG A 473 17.83 -22.41 23.68
C ARG A 473 18.48 -21.10 23.27
N GLN A 474 17.72 -20.05 23.04
CA GLN A 474 18.28 -18.73 22.74
C GLN A 474 19.17 -18.22 23.88
N VAL A 475 18.76 -18.42 25.15
CA VAL A 475 19.58 -18.06 26.33
C VAL A 475 20.85 -18.92 26.43
N LYS A 476 20.76 -20.24 26.23
CA LYS A 476 21.89 -21.18 26.33
C LYS A 476 22.91 -21.00 25.20
N GLU A 477 22.43 -20.96 23.97
CA GLU A 477 23.26 -20.93 22.76
C GLU A 477 23.65 -19.50 22.36
N LYS A 478 23.02 -18.47 22.95
CA LYS A 478 23.12 -17.05 22.55
C LYS A 478 22.93 -16.83 21.05
N ASN A 479 22.14 -17.70 20.43
CA ASN A 479 21.88 -17.70 19.00
C ASN A 479 20.46 -17.18 18.74
N THR A 480 20.37 -15.96 18.23
CA THR A 480 19.12 -15.24 17.96
C THR A 480 18.42 -15.71 16.67
N ARG A 481 18.99 -16.69 15.97
CA ARG A 481 18.44 -17.25 14.72
C ARG A 481 17.43 -18.38 14.94
N LEU A 482 17.19 -18.77 16.19
CA LEU A 482 16.32 -19.90 16.53
C LEU A 482 14.86 -19.44 16.65
N GLY A 483 14.00 -19.93 15.75
CA GLY A 483 12.56 -19.63 15.71
C GLY A 483 11.68 -20.87 15.68
N VAL A 484 10.37 -20.65 15.55
CA VAL A 484 9.35 -21.69 15.44
C VAL A 484 9.33 -22.26 14.02
N ASP A 485 9.56 -23.57 13.87
CA ASP A 485 9.37 -24.25 12.58
C ASP A 485 7.89 -24.57 12.35
N CYS A 486 7.24 -23.74 11.55
CA CYS A 486 5.83 -23.89 11.19
C CYS A 486 5.59 -24.96 10.11
N MET A 487 6.63 -25.38 9.39
CA MET A 487 6.52 -26.37 8.31
C MET A 487 6.66 -27.81 8.82
N GLN A 488 7.08 -27.99 10.08
CA GLN A 488 7.31 -29.29 10.72
C GLN A 488 8.23 -30.20 9.88
N THR A 489 9.14 -29.59 9.11
CA THR A 489 10.11 -30.34 8.30
C THR A 489 11.18 -31.01 9.17
N GLY A 490 11.26 -30.62 10.45
CA GLY A 490 11.92 -31.38 11.51
C GLY A 490 11.07 -32.56 12.01
N SER A 491 11.50 -33.75 11.62
CA SER A 491 11.03 -35.10 11.99
C SER A 491 10.21 -35.29 13.28
N ASN A 492 9.15 -36.11 13.12
CA ASN A 492 8.51 -36.95 14.12
C ASN A 492 9.43 -37.33 15.32
N GLY A 493 9.13 -36.79 16.50
CA GLY A 493 9.21 -37.54 17.76
C GLY A 493 10.58 -37.75 18.43
N LYS A 494 11.58 -36.87 18.27
CA LYS A 494 12.74 -36.84 19.21
C LYS A 494 13.26 -35.42 19.51
N PRO A 495 13.65 -35.13 20.77
CA PRO A 495 14.32 -33.88 21.11
C PRO A 495 15.78 -33.91 20.58
N PHE A 496 16.07 -32.94 19.72
CA PHE A 496 17.36 -32.42 19.22
C PHE A 496 18.66 -33.13 19.65
N PRO A 497 19.54 -33.47 18.67
CA PRO A 497 20.54 -32.49 18.22
C PRO A 497 20.78 -32.53 16.70
N ASN A 498 21.21 -31.41 16.11
CA ASN A 498 21.59 -31.25 14.70
C ASN A 498 20.46 -31.36 13.67
N CYS A 499 19.57 -30.36 13.63
CA CYS A 499 18.85 -30.01 12.40
C CYS A 499 19.33 -28.63 11.90
N PRO A 500 19.72 -28.50 10.62
CA PRO A 500 20.12 -27.23 10.04
C PRO A 500 18.84 -26.42 9.82
N PHE A 501 18.46 -25.59 10.79
CA PHE A 501 17.43 -24.57 10.65
C PHE A 501 17.95 -23.50 9.67
N ARG A 502 17.86 -23.80 8.36
CA ARG A 502 18.48 -23.02 7.29
C ARG A 502 17.50 -22.25 6.41
N HIS A 503 16.22 -22.27 6.75
CA HIS A 503 15.26 -21.31 6.22
C HIS A 503 14.78 -20.42 7.35
N PRO A 504 15.64 -19.53 7.86
CA PRO A 504 15.09 -18.47 8.64
C PRO A 504 14.24 -17.61 7.69
N THR A 505 12.97 -17.48 8.03
CA THR A 505 12.02 -16.56 7.41
C THR A 505 12.67 -15.18 7.49
N ILE A 506 13.23 -14.65 6.40
CA ILE A 506 13.90 -13.35 6.47
C ILE A 506 12.79 -12.29 6.62
N SER A 507 12.68 -11.72 7.82
CA SER A 507 11.83 -10.57 8.08
C SER A 507 12.70 -9.33 7.99
N ILE A 508 12.16 -8.24 7.45
CA ILE A 508 12.95 -7.03 7.26
C ILE A 508 13.03 -6.30 8.60
N LEU A 509 14.23 -5.86 8.95
CA LEU A 509 14.49 -5.12 10.19
C LEU A 509 13.57 -3.88 10.31
N ILE A 510 13.36 -3.18 9.20
CA ILE A 510 12.43 -2.05 9.10
C ILE A 510 11.00 -2.48 9.43
N HIS A 511 10.58 -3.70 9.06
CA HIS A 511 9.23 -4.19 9.37
C HIS A 511 9.05 -4.29 10.87
N LEU A 512 9.99 -4.89 11.59
CA LEU A 512 9.90 -5.08 13.03
C LEU A 512 10.06 -3.75 13.79
N ILE A 513 11.02 -2.90 13.40
CA ILE A 513 11.21 -1.57 13.99
C ILE A 513 9.96 -0.70 13.80
N ARG A 514 9.41 -0.65 12.58
CA ARG A 514 8.21 0.12 12.29
C ARG A 514 6.97 -0.51 12.92
N LEU A 515 6.84 -1.82 12.97
CA LEU A 515 5.76 -2.51 13.66
C LEU A 515 5.75 -2.15 15.15
N ILE A 516 6.92 -2.13 15.80
CA ILE A 516 7.08 -1.72 17.20
C ILE A 516 6.80 -0.21 17.36
N HIS A 517 7.26 0.65 16.44
CA HIS A 517 6.97 2.09 16.46
C HIS A 517 5.53 2.46 16.11
N LEU A 518 4.84 1.76 15.21
CA LEU A 518 3.46 1.99 14.83
C LEU A 518 2.51 1.47 15.91
N ALA A 519 2.83 0.31 16.50
CA ALA A 519 2.15 -0.17 17.70
C ALA A 519 2.29 0.83 18.87
N SER A 520 3.46 1.45 19.04
CA SER A 520 3.65 2.54 20.02
C SER A 520 3.05 3.88 19.56
N SER A 521 2.87 4.12 18.26
CA SER A 521 2.27 5.35 17.73
C SER A 521 0.74 5.36 17.77
N ILE A 522 0.07 4.20 17.65
CA ILE A 522 -1.34 4.07 18.08
C ILE A 522 -1.47 4.59 19.51
N ARG A 523 -0.45 4.41 20.35
CA ARG A 523 -0.43 4.96 21.71
C ARG A 523 -0.42 6.48 21.77
N ARG A 524 0.11 7.19 20.76
CA ARG A 524 0.04 8.67 20.64
C ARG A 524 -1.36 9.13 20.23
N SER A 525 -2.02 8.43 19.32
CA SER A 525 -3.43 8.64 18.98
C SER A 525 -4.36 8.25 20.14
N VAL A 526 -3.95 7.25 20.92
CA VAL A 526 -4.55 6.86 22.22
C VAL A 526 -4.17 7.88 23.32
N ARG A 527 -3.08 8.63 23.19
CA ARG A 527 -2.73 9.79 24.06
C ARG A 527 -3.60 11.01 23.72
N GLU A 528 -4.01 11.14 22.45
CA GLU A 528 -5.11 12.00 22.03
C GLU A 528 -6.49 11.46 22.45
N LEU A 529 -6.58 10.25 23.04
CA LEU A 529 -7.72 9.90 23.90
C LEU A 529 -7.66 10.74 25.19
N ARG A 530 -8.09 11.99 25.06
CA ARG A 530 -9.10 12.57 25.96
C ARG A 530 -10.45 11.84 25.84
N VAL A 531 -10.43 10.52 25.61
CA VAL A 531 -11.58 9.65 25.59
C VAL A 531 -11.53 8.80 26.86
N CYS A 532 -11.44 9.47 28.02
CA CYS A 532 -12.13 8.98 29.22
C CYS A 532 -13.65 9.11 29.05
N THR A 533 -14.12 9.50 27.86
CA THR A 533 -15.49 9.78 27.50
C THR A 533 -15.67 9.57 26.00
N ILE A 534 -16.33 8.48 25.59
CA ILE A 534 -16.95 8.43 24.26
C ILE A 534 -18.32 9.07 24.35
N THR A 535 -18.64 9.95 23.40
CA THR A 535 -20.02 10.30 23.06
C THR A 535 -20.32 9.72 21.67
N SER A 536 -20.97 8.56 21.63
CA SER A 536 -21.40 7.94 20.38
C SER A 536 -22.78 8.44 19.97
N HIS A 537 -22.99 8.73 18.68
CA HIS A 537 -24.31 8.97 18.10
C HIS A 537 -24.87 7.64 17.57
N MET A 538 -26.06 7.23 18.03
CA MET A 538 -26.79 6.10 17.44
C MET A 538 -27.79 6.63 16.40
N HIS A 539 -27.67 6.20 15.15
CA HIS A 539 -28.73 6.33 14.15
C HIS A 539 -29.68 5.14 14.28
N ALA A 540 -30.93 5.41 14.60
CA ALA A 540 -32.04 4.50 14.34
C ALA A 540 -32.76 5.03 13.11
N THR A 541 -32.80 4.26 12.03
CA THR A 541 -33.60 4.59 10.84
C THR A 541 -34.96 3.91 10.94
N PRO A 542 -36.07 4.66 10.94
CA PRO A 542 -37.31 4.21 10.36
C PRO A 542 -37.47 4.87 8.97
N SER A 543 -37.56 4.02 7.95
CA SER A 543 -38.23 4.23 6.65
C SER A 543 -38.11 5.59 5.94
N GLY A 544 -37.40 5.57 4.81
CA GLY A 544 -37.86 6.12 3.53
C GLY A 544 -38.20 7.61 3.44
N ASN A 545 -37.21 8.44 3.12
CA ASN A 545 -37.26 9.32 1.94
C ASN A 545 -35.94 10.08 1.79
N TRP A 546 -35.40 10.05 0.55
CA TRP A 546 -34.19 10.74 0.16
C TRP A 546 -34.48 12.19 -0.20
N GLN A 547 -33.80 13.14 0.46
CA GLN A 547 -33.52 14.45 -0.11
C GLN A 547 -32.25 15.05 0.50
N SER A 548 -31.31 15.39 -0.37
CA SER A 548 -29.97 15.95 -0.11
C SER A 548 -30.01 17.47 0.03
N SER A 549 -29.37 18.04 1.06
CA SER A 549 -28.90 19.46 1.11
C SER A 549 -27.91 19.66 2.29
N PRO A 550 -27.06 20.71 2.31
CA PRO A 550 -25.60 20.56 2.44
C PRO A 550 -25.05 20.82 3.86
N PHE A 551 -23.99 20.09 4.21
CA PHE A 551 -23.22 20.29 5.43
C PHE A 551 -22.28 21.52 5.31
N VAL A 552 -22.43 22.48 6.22
CA VAL A 552 -21.49 23.59 6.42
C VAL A 552 -20.29 23.08 7.20
N ALA A 553 -19.15 22.92 6.50
CA ALA A 553 -17.86 22.60 7.11
C ALA A 553 -17.26 23.82 7.80
N GLY A 554 -17.06 23.73 9.12
CA GLY A 554 -16.15 24.61 9.84
C GLY A 554 -14.71 24.26 9.46
N ARG A 555 -14.02 25.18 8.79
CA ARG A 555 -12.59 25.10 8.49
C ARG A 555 -11.78 25.05 9.79
N LEU A 556 -11.04 23.96 9.99
CA LEU A 556 -9.77 23.98 10.70
C LEU A 556 -8.67 23.83 9.64
N SER A 557 -8.06 24.96 9.30
CA SER A 557 -6.87 25.03 8.47
C SER A 557 -5.66 24.62 9.30
N LEU A 558 -5.15 23.40 9.11
CA LEU A 558 -3.77 23.06 9.46
C LEU A 558 -2.87 23.53 8.30
N GLN A 559 -2.11 24.61 8.52
CA GLN A 559 -0.94 24.92 7.71
C GLN A 559 0.16 23.92 8.06
N MET A 560 0.36 22.94 7.20
CA MET A 560 1.60 22.17 7.12
C MET A 560 2.66 23.05 6.45
N ALA A 561 3.57 23.62 7.24
CA ALA A 561 4.80 24.19 6.70
C ALA A 561 5.76 23.04 6.41
N GLY A 562 5.98 22.77 5.12
CA GLY A 562 6.99 21.84 4.65
C GLY A 562 8.40 22.36 4.92
N ALA A 563 9.23 21.53 5.55
CA ALA A 563 10.67 21.69 5.55
C ALA A 563 11.27 20.54 4.72
N VAL A 564 11.35 20.77 3.42
CA VAL A 564 12.19 19.99 2.50
C VAL A 564 13.60 20.57 2.58
N GLY A 565 14.49 19.91 3.30
CA GLY A 565 15.92 20.20 3.29
C GLY A 565 16.61 19.29 2.28
N SER A 566 17.03 19.85 1.14
CA SER A 566 17.97 19.21 0.21
C SER A 566 19.42 19.62 0.56
N PRO A 567 20.43 18.77 0.26
CA PRO A 567 21.80 18.99 0.69
C PRO A 567 22.58 19.81 -0.36
N LYS A 568 23.43 20.73 0.10
CA LYS A 568 24.56 21.26 -0.70
C LYS A 568 25.81 21.31 0.17
N ALA A 569 26.86 20.66 -0.33
CA ALA A 569 28.22 20.69 0.19
C ALA A 569 29.00 21.92 -0.38
N PRO A 570 30.31 22.10 -0.14
CA PRO A 570 30.86 23.14 0.74
C PRO A 570 31.79 24.16 0.04
N CYS A 571 32.02 25.32 0.64
CA CYS A 571 33.14 26.29 0.46
C CYS A 571 32.81 27.49 1.37
N GLY A 572 33.65 28.08 2.23
CA GLY A 572 35.08 28.35 2.19
C GLY A 572 35.25 29.89 2.24
N LEU A 573 36.05 30.40 3.21
CA LEU A 573 36.43 31.82 3.44
C LEU A 573 35.35 32.73 4.10
N LYS A 574 35.65 33.79 4.85
CA LYS A 574 36.69 34.25 5.82
C LYS A 574 36.21 35.67 6.22
N ASP A 575 36.32 36.03 7.50
CA ASP A 575 36.53 37.37 8.09
C ASP A 575 35.85 38.61 7.47
N ALA A 576 35.04 39.34 8.26
CA ALA A 576 35.16 40.81 8.42
C ALA A 576 34.25 41.35 9.53
N ASP A 577 34.89 42.03 10.48
CA ASP A 577 34.33 42.94 11.49
C ASP A 577 33.43 44.03 10.91
N CYS A 578 32.42 44.48 11.69
CA CYS A 578 32.14 45.92 11.87
C CYS A 578 31.26 46.18 13.11
N ARG A 579 31.70 47.16 13.90
CA ARG A 579 31.19 47.61 15.20
C ARG A 579 30.10 48.70 15.08
N CYS A 580 29.51 49.01 16.24
CA CYS A 580 28.90 50.28 16.68
C CYS A 580 27.45 50.54 16.19
N ASP A 581 26.50 51.09 16.97
CA ASP A 581 26.60 51.88 18.19
C ASP A 581 25.26 51.96 18.97
N VAL A 582 25.40 52.45 20.20
CA VAL A 582 24.48 52.58 21.34
C VAL A 582 23.27 53.53 21.14
N ARG A 583 22.12 53.25 21.79
CA ARG A 583 21.32 54.24 22.58
C ARG A 583 20.19 53.64 23.42
N VAL A 584 20.23 53.93 24.72
CA VAL A 584 19.15 53.79 25.74
C VAL A 584 18.74 55.21 26.18
N PRO A 585 17.44 55.47 26.39
CA PRO A 585 16.93 55.90 27.72
C PRO A 585 15.59 55.17 28.02
N GLY A 586 15.09 54.95 29.23
CA GLY A 586 15.27 55.57 30.53
C GLY A 586 13.90 55.87 31.16
N SER A 587 13.45 55.00 32.09
CA SER A 587 12.53 55.23 33.23
C SER A 587 11.14 55.89 33.08
N GLY A 588 10.11 55.24 33.66
CA GLY A 588 8.85 55.87 34.09
C GLY A 588 7.86 54.85 34.65
N ALA A 589 7.47 54.99 35.92
CA ALA A 589 6.80 53.97 36.74
C ALA A 589 5.29 54.22 36.95
N ILE A 590 4.60 53.17 37.47
CA ILE A 590 3.43 53.20 38.40
C ILE A 590 2.00 52.96 37.84
N ARG A 591 1.39 51.89 38.41
CA ARG A 591 -0.01 51.67 38.90
C ARG A 591 -1.02 50.79 38.14
N ARG A 592 -1.42 49.75 38.89
CA ARG A 592 -2.64 48.91 38.92
C ARG A 592 -3.95 49.61 38.48
N LYS A 593 -4.85 48.84 37.83
CA LYS A 593 -6.27 48.66 38.23
C LYS A 593 -6.96 47.50 37.49
N ARG A 594 -7.87 46.82 38.19
CA ARG A 594 -8.70 45.66 37.81
C ARG A 594 -10.04 46.09 37.16
N HIS A 595 -10.55 45.24 36.25
CA HIS A 595 -11.98 44.95 35.87
C HIS A 595 -12.86 46.12 35.34
N PRO A 596 -13.98 45.89 34.59
CA PRO A 596 -14.97 44.80 34.76
C PRO A 596 -15.72 44.23 33.51
N GLN A 597 -16.49 43.14 33.71
CA GLN A 597 -17.68 42.73 32.92
C GLN A 597 -18.83 43.75 33.12
N PRO A 598 -19.89 43.91 32.27
CA PRO A 598 -20.99 42.91 32.04
C PRO A 598 -21.76 43.18 30.69
N PRO A 599 -23.09 42.95 30.51
CA PRO A 599 -24.07 42.04 31.13
C PRO A 599 -24.86 41.16 30.13
N SER A 600 -25.58 40.19 30.71
CA SER A 600 -26.70 39.42 30.17
C SER A 600 -28.01 40.21 30.13
N LEU A 601 -28.82 39.97 29.09
CA LEU A 601 -30.28 40.09 29.04
C LEU A 601 -30.84 38.91 28.25
#